data_AF-A0A6P0Q4E5-F1
#
_entry.id   AF-A0A6P0Q4E5-F1
#
_cell.length_a   1.000
_cell.length_b   1.000
_cell.length_c   1.000
_cell.angle_alpha   90.00
_cell.angle_beta   90.00
_cell.angle_gamma   90.00
#
_symmetry.space_group_name_H-M   'P 1'
#
loop_
_entity.id
_entity.type
_entity.pdbx_description
1 polymer ?
#
loop_
_entity_poly.entity_id
_entity_poly.type
_entity_poly.pdbx_seq_one_letter_code
_entity_poly.pdbx_strand_id
1 'polypeptide(L)'
;MERLKSLLNKDSQTSSKPPSSDLIRRSEKKPSKESDSEKRKPGGQPGHKGKTRKGFGRVDRYVVVEPQRSPNCQGNHWESRDCSTRSYVVAQLVEHPIEIVEYQHQARICDHCGTVVGGELPENVIAGQDKERVPCRQCWRKLGHYGHLSYQKQQEWLQEFGNIEVSLGTKDATTRRVASAVTPQVSELKEWARESTSCPR
;
A
#
# COMPACT_ATOMS: atom_id res chain seq x y z
N MET A 1 -10.54 7.53 -61.11
CA MET A 1 -10.49 6.08 -60.81
C MET A 1 -9.15 5.63 -60.21
N GLU A 2 -8.02 6.17 -60.65
CA GLU A 2 -6.68 5.74 -60.20
C GLU A 2 -6.32 6.15 -58.76
N ARG A 3 -6.78 7.33 -58.33
CA ARG A 3 -6.56 7.86 -56.96
C ARG A 3 -7.29 7.07 -55.86
N LEU A 4 -8.40 6.40 -56.19
CA LEU A 4 -9.14 5.54 -55.25
C LEU A 4 -8.45 4.18 -55.07
N LYS A 5 -7.86 3.63 -56.14
CA LYS A 5 -7.09 2.39 -56.07
C LYS A 5 -5.82 2.54 -55.21
N SER A 6 -5.16 3.71 -55.29
CA SER A 6 -3.94 3.97 -54.49
C SER A 6 -4.21 4.19 -53.00
N LEU A 7 -5.42 4.59 -52.61
CA LEU A 7 -5.83 4.66 -51.20
C LEU A 7 -6.14 3.28 -50.62
N LEU A 8 -6.66 2.38 -51.45
CA LEU A 8 -7.00 1.03 -51.02
C LEU A 8 -5.75 0.19 -50.74
N ASN A 9 -4.61 0.46 -51.38
CA ASN A 9 -3.37 -0.32 -51.23
C ASN A 9 -2.38 0.19 -50.16
N LYS A 10 -2.73 1.19 -49.36
CA LYS A 10 -1.84 1.68 -48.29
C LYS A 10 -1.99 0.84 -47.02
N ASP A 11 -0.87 0.43 -46.45
CA ASP A 11 -0.77 -0.21 -45.14
C ASP A 11 0.18 0.60 -44.24
N SER A 12 0.22 0.28 -42.95
CA SER A 12 1.09 0.91 -41.95
C SER A 12 2.60 0.71 -42.19
N GLN A 13 2.98 -0.17 -43.13
CA GLN A 13 4.37 -0.30 -43.58
C GLN A 13 4.73 0.69 -44.68
N THR A 14 3.79 1.04 -45.56
CA THR A 14 4.02 1.91 -46.73
C THR A 14 3.54 3.35 -46.52
N SER A 15 2.92 3.64 -45.38
CA SER A 15 2.44 4.98 -45.01
C SER A 15 2.75 5.26 -43.55
N SER A 16 3.20 6.49 -43.23
CA SER A 16 3.52 6.99 -41.88
C SER A 16 2.33 7.06 -40.91
N LYS A 17 1.32 6.21 -41.08
CA LYS A 17 0.16 6.06 -40.21
C LYS A 17 0.49 5.10 -39.07
N PRO A 18 0.00 5.37 -37.84
CA PRO A 18 0.24 4.49 -36.72
C PRO A 18 -0.36 3.09 -36.95
N PRO A 19 0.29 2.02 -36.46
CA PRO A 19 -0.12 0.63 -36.71
C PRO A 19 -1.48 0.26 -36.10
N SER A 20 -2.02 1.12 -35.23
CA SER A 20 -3.35 1.00 -34.63
C SER A 20 -4.50 1.32 -35.59
N SER A 21 -4.24 1.95 -36.74
CA SER A 21 -5.27 2.30 -37.73
C SER A 21 -5.55 1.20 -38.75
N ASP A 22 -4.76 0.11 -38.76
CA ASP A 22 -4.83 -1.01 -39.71
C ASP A 22 -5.73 -2.17 -39.21
N LEU A 23 -6.73 -1.87 -38.39
CA LEU A 23 -7.59 -2.89 -37.74
C LEU A 23 -8.40 -3.71 -38.74
N ILE A 24 -8.72 -3.15 -39.91
CA ILE A 24 -9.59 -3.78 -40.92
C ILE A 24 -8.81 -4.77 -41.83
N ARG A 25 -7.49 -4.59 -41.96
CA ARG A 25 -6.60 -5.45 -42.79
C ARG A 25 -5.86 -6.51 -41.99
N ARG A 26 -5.83 -6.42 -40.66
CA ARG A 26 -5.32 -7.49 -39.82
C ARG A 26 -6.28 -8.67 -39.88
N SER A 27 -5.92 -9.68 -40.65
CA SER A 27 -6.49 -11.01 -40.43
C SER A 27 -6.22 -11.41 -38.98
N GLU A 28 -7.25 -11.83 -38.25
CA GLU A 28 -7.17 -12.38 -36.89
C GLU A 28 -6.44 -13.74 -36.84
N LYS A 29 -5.56 -14.02 -37.80
CA LYS A 29 -4.66 -15.15 -37.73
C LYS A 29 -3.50 -14.77 -36.83
N LYS A 30 -3.68 -15.04 -35.53
CA LYS A 30 -2.53 -15.26 -34.64
C LYS A 30 -1.54 -16.14 -35.40
N PRO A 31 -0.27 -15.76 -35.55
CA PRO A 31 0.72 -16.74 -35.95
C PRO A 31 0.67 -17.83 -34.88
N SER A 32 0.23 -19.02 -35.25
CA SER A 32 0.36 -20.23 -34.46
C SER A 32 1.85 -20.53 -34.35
N LYS A 33 2.55 -19.77 -33.51
CA LYS A 33 3.75 -20.26 -32.85
C LYS A 33 3.26 -21.28 -31.83
N GLU A 34 2.96 -22.47 -32.31
CA GLU A 34 3.23 -23.68 -31.55
C GLU A 34 4.76 -23.76 -31.42
N SER A 35 5.32 -22.89 -30.57
CA SER A 35 6.57 -23.23 -29.92
C SER A 35 6.18 -24.30 -28.93
N ASP A 36 6.79 -25.46 -29.11
CA ASP A 36 6.79 -26.64 -28.26
C ASP A 36 7.37 -26.31 -26.86
N SER A 37 6.78 -25.31 -26.19
CA SER A 37 7.11 -24.93 -24.84
C SER A 37 6.21 -25.74 -23.94
N GLU A 38 6.74 -26.88 -23.52
CA GLU A 38 6.33 -27.64 -22.35
C GLU A 38 5.60 -26.72 -21.37
N LYS A 39 4.30 -26.98 -21.13
CA LYS A 39 3.47 -26.23 -20.19
C LYS A 39 4.26 -26.05 -18.90
N ARG A 40 4.79 -24.84 -18.66
CA ARG A 40 5.59 -24.55 -17.47
C ARG A 40 4.74 -24.88 -16.25
N LYS A 41 5.07 -25.98 -15.59
CA LYS A 41 4.37 -26.40 -14.38
C LYS A 41 4.58 -25.29 -13.34
N PRO A 42 3.53 -24.90 -12.59
CA PRO A 42 3.68 -23.92 -11.52
C PRO A 42 4.72 -24.44 -10.51
N GLY A 43 5.85 -23.74 -10.41
CA GLY A 43 7.00 -24.15 -9.59
C GLY A 43 8.31 -23.48 -10.04
N GLY A 44 9.31 -23.47 -9.15
CA GLY A 44 10.67 -23.05 -9.52
C GLY A 44 11.28 -24.05 -10.51
N GLN A 45 12.20 -23.60 -11.35
CA GLN A 45 12.85 -24.49 -12.32
C GLN A 45 13.60 -25.64 -11.59
N PRO A 46 13.68 -26.83 -12.19
CA PRO A 46 14.47 -27.94 -11.66
C PRO A 46 15.91 -27.46 -11.35
N GLY A 47 16.37 -27.66 -10.11
CA GLY A 47 17.68 -27.20 -9.64
C GLY A 47 17.67 -25.89 -8.84
N HIS A 48 16.56 -25.17 -8.75
CA HIS A 48 16.46 -24.06 -7.79
C HIS A 48 16.45 -24.58 -6.35
N LYS A 49 17.46 -24.18 -5.58
CA LYS A 49 17.53 -24.44 -4.14
C LYS A 49 16.28 -23.83 -3.47
N GLY A 50 15.40 -24.70 -2.98
CA GLY A 50 14.22 -24.27 -2.23
C GLY A 50 14.64 -23.41 -1.04
N LYS A 51 14.05 -22.23 -0.92
CA LYS A 51 14.16 -21.42 0.29
C LYS A 51 13.04 -21.87 1.23
N THR A 52 13.33 -22.78 2.14
CA THR A 52 12.40 -23.06 3.26
C THR A 52 12.07 -21.74 3.94
N ARG A 53 10.79 -21.47 4.20
CA ARG A 53 10.36 -20.26 4.90
C ARG A 53 11.13 -20.18 6.22
N LYS A 54 11.97 -19.16 6.36
CA LYS A 54 12.54 -18.79 7.66
C LYS A 54 11.38 -18.32 8.54
N GLY A 55 11.45 -18.59 9.84
CA GLY A 55 10.50 -18.03 10.81
C GLY A 55 10.45 -16.51 10.77
N PHE A 56 9.47 -15.90 11.42
CA PHE A 56 9.23 -14.45 11.32
C PHE A 56 10.29 -13.56 11.98
N GLY A 57 11.23 -14.13 12.76
CA GLY A 57 12.33 -13.39 13.42
C GLY A 57 11.89 -12.44 14.53
N ARG A 58 10.58 -12.32 14.76
CA ARG A 58 9.90 -11.42 15.68
C ARG A 58 8.61 -12.09 16.14
N VAL A 59 8.26 -11.93 17.41
CA VAL A 59 6.98 -12.35 18.00
C VAL A 59 6.39 -11.15 18.71
N ASP A 60 5.19 -10.73 18.32
CA ASP A 60 4.53 -9.55 18.89
C ASP A 60 3.74 -9.86 20.16
N ARG A 61 3.26 -11.10 20.30
CA ARG A 61 2.47 -11.56 21.46
C ARG A 61 2.66 -13.05 21.68
N TYR A 62 2.77 -13.45 22.94
CA TYR A 62 2.76 -14.85 23.36
C TYR A 62 1.37 -15.21 23.89
N VAL A 63 0.87 -16.36 23.47
CA VAL A 63 -0.35 -16.97 24.02
C VAL A 63 0.01 -18.39 24.43
N VAL A 64 -0.08 -18.68 25.72
CA VAL A 64 0.05 -20.04 26.22
C VAL A 64 -1.32 -20.70 26.09
N VAL A 65 -1.38 -21.78 25.32
CA VAL A 65 -2.61 -22.56 25.16
C VAL A 65 -2.50 -23.77 26.07
N GLU A 66 -3.14 -23.69 27.24
CA GLU A 66 -3.11 -24.74 28.25
C GLU A 66 -4.32 -25.67 28.12
N PRO A 67 -4.15 -26.98 28.37
CA PRO A 67 -5.26 -27.91 28.39
C PRO A 67 -6.24 -27.53 29.50
N GLN A 68 -7.50 -27.33 29.14
CA GLN A 68 -8.54 -26.93 30.11
C GLN A 68 -9.04 -28.11 30.95
N ARG A 69 -9.16 -29.29 30.32
CA ARG A 69 -9.59 -30.53 30.96
C ARG A 69 -8.93 -31.73 30.31
N SER A 70 -8.73 -32.78 31.09
CA SER A 70 -8.33 -34.08 30.56
C SER A 70 -9.47 -34.69 29.73
N PRO A 71 -9.21 -35.13 28.49
CA PRO A 71 -10.24 -35.78 27.67
C PRO A 71 -10.72 -37.11 28.28
N ASN A 72 -9.96 -37.72 29.18
CA ASN A 72 -10.29 -39.03 29.75
C ASN A 72 -11.10 -38.94 31.05
N CYS A 73 -10.72 -38.05 31.97
CA CYS A 73 -11.33 -37.96 33.30
C CYS A 73 -12.05 -36.64 33.56
N GLN A 74 -12.04 -35.69 32.62
CA GLN A 74 -12.61 -34.34 32.73
C GLN A 74 -12.04 -33.48 33.87
N GLY A 75 -11.08 -33.98 34.64
CA GLY A 75 -10.37 -33.23 35.67
C GLY A 75 -9.47 -32.14 35.09
N ASN A 76 -9.10 -31.18 35.94
CA ASN A 76 -8.27 -30.02 35.62
C ASN A 76 -7.02 -29.90 36.53
N HIS A 77 -6.59 -31.02 37.12
CA HIS A 77 -5.38 -31.09 37.92
C HIS A 77 -4.23 -31.56 37.03
N TRP A 78 -3.21 -30.72 36.91
CA TRP A 78 -2.04 -30.97 36.06
C TRP A 78 -0.79 -31.06 36.92
N GLU A 79 0.09 -32.00 36.58
CA GLU A 79 1.39 -32.12 37.23
C GLU A 79 2.36 -31.06 36.68
N SER A 80 3.11 -30.39 37.57
CA SER A 80 3.98 -29.27 37.20
C SER A 80 5.38 -29.68 36.75
N ARG A 81 5.74 -30.97 36.84
CA ARG A 81 7.15 -31.40 36.73
C ARG A 81 7.63 -31.69 35.31
N ASP A 82 6.73 -31.89 34.35
CA ASP A 82 7.11 -32.27 32.98
C ASP A 82 6.26 -31.57 31.90
N CYS A 83 6.33 -30.23 31.85
CA CYS A 83 5.70 -29.46 30.78
C CYS A 83 6.62 -29.30 29.57
N SER A 84 6.42 -30.12 28.53
CA SER A 84 7.03 -29.85 27.23
C SER A 84 6.26 -28.75 26.50
N THR A 85 6.96 -27.71 26.04
CA THR A 85 6.35 -26.59 25.30
C THR A 85 6.69 -26.69 23.82
N ARG A 86 5.67 -26.80 22.96
CA ARG A 86 5.84 -26.67 21.50
C ARG A 86 5.31 -25.32 21.06
N SER A 87 6.14 -24.55 20.37
CA SER A 87 5.78 -23.23 19.85
C SER A 87 5.27 -23.32 18.41
N TYR A 88 4.14 -22.66 18.14
CA TYR A 88 3.63 -22.42 16.79
C TYR A 88 3.51 -20.91 16.58
N VAL A 89 4.17 -20.39 15.54
CA VAL A 89 4.14 -18.96 15.23
C VAL A 89 3.26 -18.75 14.01
N VAL A 90 2.20 -17.95 14.18
CA VAL A 90 1.26 -17.59 13.12
C VAL A 90 1.30 -16.08 12.97
N ALA A 91 1.47 -15.59 11.73
CA ALA A 91 1.25 -14.19 11.42
C ALA A 91 -0.23 -13.99 11.13
N GLN A 92 -0.86 -13.10 11.89
CA GLN A 92 -2.27 -12.73 11.73
C GLN A 92 -2.37 -11.21 11.59
N LEU A 93 -3.35 -10.75 10.80
CA LEU A 93 -3.78 -9.37 10.89
C LEU A 93 -4.46 -9.18 12.24
N VAL A 94 -4.06 -8.14 12.98
CA VAL A 94 -4.73 -7.78 14.23
C VAL A 94 -6.10 -7.16 13.92
N GLU A 95 -7.05 -7.32 14.83
CA GLU A 95 -8.45 -6.88 14.61
C GLU A 95 -8.56 -5.37 14.37
N HIS A 96 -7.75 -4.57 15.07
CA HIS A 96 -7.68 -3.11 14.91
C HIS A 96 -6.24 -2.70 14.60
N PRO A 97 -5.78 -2.81 13.34
CA PRO A 97 -4.39 -2.51 12.98
C PRO A 97 -4.10 -1.01 12.96
N ILE A 98 -5.14 -0.17 13.03
CA ILE A 98 -5.04 1.28 13.13
C ILE A 98 -5.62 1.69 14.48
N GLU A 99 -4.79 2.32 15.30
CA GLU A 99 -5.19 2.88 16.59
C GLU A 99 -5.80 4.27 16.40
N ILE A 100 -7.01 4.47 16.91
CA ILE A 100 -7.71 5.76 16.91
C ILE A 100 -7.65 6.32 18.34
N VAL A 101 -7.02 7.49 18.50
CA VAL A 101 -6.85 8.15 19.81
C VAL A 101 -7.62 9.48 19.79
N GLU A 102 -8.55 9.64 20.73
CA GLU A 102 -9.24 10.91 20.97
C GLU A 102 -8.44 11.76 21.97
N TYR A 103 -8.05 12.96 21.56
CA TYR A 103 -7.42 13.94 22.45
C TYR A 103 -8.48 14.93 22.94
N GLN A 104 -8.86 14.82 24.21
CA GLN A 104 -9.84 15.72 24.84
C GLN A 104 -9.16 16.95 25.42
N HIS A 105 -9.48 18.12 24.85
CA HIS A 105 -8.98 19.40 25.31
C HIS A 105 -9.83 19.92 26.48
N GLN A 106 -9.33 19.76 27.70
CA GLN A 106 -9.96 20.31 28.90
C GLN A 106 -9.43 21.72 29.20
N ALA A 107 -10.33 22.63 29.52
CA ALA A 107 -9.99 23.93 30.10
C ALA A 107 -10.43 23.94 31.56
N ARG A 108 -9.57 24.43 32.46
CA ARG A 108 -9.85 24.54 33.90
C ARG A 108 -9.62 25.97 34.36
N ILE A 109 -10.35 26.36 35.39
CA ILE A 109 -10.20 27.66 36.03
C ILE A 109 -9.17 27.51 37.15
N CYS A 110 -8.18 28.39 37.21
CA CYS A 110 -7.26 28.44 38.31
C CYS A 110 -7.94 29.08 39.53
N ASP A 111 -8.04 28.34 40.64
CA ASP A 111 -8.67 28.83 41.87
C ASP A 111 -7.96 30.04 42.50
N HIS A 112 -6.67 30.24 42.18
CA HIS A 112 -5.87 31.33 42.75
C HIS A 112 -6.01 32.65 41.97
N CYS A 113 -6.09 32.61 40.64
CA CYS A 113 -6.10 33.82 39.79
C CYS A 113 -7.32 33.94 38.88
N GLY A 114 -8.25 32.97 38.91
CA GLY A 114 -9.44 32.93 38.07
C GLY A 114 -9.18 32.73 36.58
N THR A 115 -7.92 32.57 36.16
CA THR A 115 -7.55 32.41 34.74
C THR A 115 -7.98 31.04 34.24
N VAL A 116 -8.60 31.02 33.05
CA VAL A 116 -8.92 29.78 32.34
C VAL A 116 -7.67 29.29 31.61
N VAL A 117 -7.20 28.10 31.95
CA VAL A 117 -6.04 27.46 31.33
C VAL A 117 -6.50 26.20 30.58
N GLY A 118 -6.20 26.12 29.29
CA GLY A 118 -6.43 24.94 28.46
C GLY A 118 -5.25 23.97 28.53
N GLY A 119 -5.53 22.67 28.42
CA GLY A 119 -4.48 21.65 28.24
C GLY A 119 -3.86 21.74 26.84
N GLU A 120 -2.54 21.63 26.75
CA GLU A 120 -1.82 21.67 25.47
C GLU A 120 -1.88 20.32 24.75
N LEU A 121 -2.02 20.35 23.43
CA LEU A 121 -1.89 19.14 22.59
C LEU A 121 -0.40 18.80 22.42
N PRO A 122 -0.03 17.51 22.32
CA PRO A 122 1.34 17.12 21.99
C PRO A 122 1.78 17.72 20.64
N GLU A 123 3.07 18.04 20.48
CA GLU A 123 3.63 18.66 19.27
C GLU A 123 3.33 17.85 17.98
N ASN A 124 3.19 16.53 18.12
CA ASN A 124 2.91 15.63 17.01
C ASN A 124 1.41 15.51 16.67
N VAL A 125 0.54 16.34 17.26
CA VAL A 125 -0.91 16.37 17.04
C VAL A 125 -1.32 17.74 16.54
N ILE A 126 -1.87 17.80 15.33
CA ILE A 126 -2.30 19.05 14.68
C ILE A 126 -3.83 19.12 14.69
N ALA A 127 -4.35 20.05 15.49
CA ALA A 127 -5.79 20.28 15.65
C ALA A 127 -6.49 20.52 14.29
N GLY A 128 -7.64 19.86 14.09
CA GLY A 128 -8.44 19.96 12.86
C GLY A 128 -7.86 19.26 11.62
N GLN A 129 -6.63 18.75 11.71
CA GLN A 129 -5.95 18.09 10.59
C GLN A 129 -5.85 16.56 10.78
N ASP A 130 -5.95 16.05 12.01
CA ASP A 130 -5.63 14.67 12.36
C ASP A 130 -6.83 13.70 12.33
N LYS A 131 -7.56 13.64 11.22
CA LYS A 131 -8.27 12.39 10.91
C LYS A 131 -7.30 11.24 10.62
N GLU A 132 -6.05 11.58 10.34
CA GLU A 132 -4.98 10.63 10.12
C GLU A 132 -3.67 11.15 10.70
N ARG A 133 -3.19 10.43 11.71
CA ARG A 133 -1.86 10.61 12.29
C ARG A 133 -0.80 10.54 11.17
N VAL A 134 0.36 11.17 11.38
CA VAL A 134 1.50 11.19 10.44
C VAL A 134 1.83 9.80 9.82
N PRO A 135 1.75 8.67 10.54
CA PRO A 135 1.93 7.34 9.95
C PRO A 135 0.88 6.94 8.91
N CYS A 136 -0.40 7.26 9.13
CA CYS A 136 -1.50 6.95 8.20
C CYS A 136 -1.35 7.74 6.90
N ARG A 137 -1.04 9.04 6.99
CA ARG A 137 -0.71 9.88 5.82
C ARG A 137 0.49 9.35 5.05
N GLN A 138 1.53 8.92 5.76
CA GLN A 138 2.72 8.35 5.14
C GLN A 138 2.44 7.01 4.47
N CYS A 139 1.57 6.18 5.06
CA CYS A 139 1.07 4.94 4.48
C CYS A 139 0.30 5.23 3.18
N TRP A 140 -0.65 6.18 3.21
CA TRP A 140 -1.38 6.65 2.04
C TRP A 140 -0.46 7.09 0.90
N ARG A 141 0.53 7.94 1.21
CA ARG A 141 1.50 8.40 0.20
C ARG A 141 2.24 7.24 -0.44
N LYS A 142 2.64 6.24 0.35
CA LYS A 142 3.33 5.05 -0.17
C LYS A 142 2.40 4.21 -1.02
N LEU A 143 1.17 3.95 -0.58
CA LEU A 143 0.19 3.17 -1.34
C LEU A 143 -0.12 3.82 -2.70
N GLY A 144 -0.30 5.14 -2.73
CA GLY A 144 -0.56 5.89 -3.95
C GLY A 144 0.65 6.09 -4.85
N HIS A 145 1.70 6.75 -4.36
CA HIS A 145 2.84 7.17 -5.20
C HIS A 145 3.82 6.03 -5.49
N TYR A 146 4.04 5.12 -4.53
CA TYR A 146 4.96 4.00 -4.69
C TYR A 146 4.23 2.71 -5.10
N GLY A 147 3.06 2.46 -4.52
CA GLY A 147 2.23 1.27 -4.82
C GLY A 147 1.32 1.42 -6.04
N HIS A 148 1.25 2.62 -6.63
CA HIS A 148 0.40 2.94 -7.79
C HIS A 148 -1.08 2.54 -7.60
N LEU A 149 -1.57 2.58 -6.36
CA LEU A 149 -2.97 2.29 -6.06
C LEU A 149 -3.83 3.52 -6.35
N SER A 150 -4.95 3.32 -7.06
CA SER A 150 -5.95 4.38 -7.27
C SER A 150 -6.55 4.82 -5.93
N TYR A 151 -7.09 6.05 -5.89
CA TYR A 151 -7.73 6.56 -4.67
C TYR A 151 -8.89 5.69 -4.17
N GLN A 152 -9.60 5.04 -5.08
CA GLN A 152 -10.66 4.09 -4.74
C GLN A 152 -10.09 2.84 -4.06
N LYS A 153 -9.04 2.23 -4.61
CA LYS A 153 -8.38 1.06 -3.98
C LYS A 153 -7.78 1.38 -2.61
N GLN A 154 -7.29 2.61 -2.43
CA GLN A 154 -6.85 3.08 -1.11
C GLN A 154 -8.02 3.23 -0.12
N GLN A 155 -9.25 3.45 -0.60
CA GLN A 155 -10.46 3.50 0.23
C GLN A 155 -10.84 2.12 0.71
N GLU A 156 -10.97 1.21 -0.25
CA GLU A 156 -11.32 -0.19 -0.03
C GLU A 156 -10.33 -0.80 0.96
N TRP A 157 -9.03 -0.54 0.79
CA TRP A 157 -8.02 -0.98 1.73
C TRP A 157 -8.23 -0.45 3.16
N LEU A 158 -8.53 0.84 3.34
CA LEU A 158 -8.77 1.39 4.68
C LEU A 158 -10.06 0.88 5.32
N GLN A 159 -11.08 0.63 4.51
CA GLN A 159 -12.33 0.08 5.00
C GLN A 159 -12.15 -1.39 5.42
N GLU A 160 -11.49 -2.20 4.58
CA GLU A 160 -11.28 -3.63 4.83
C GLU A 160 -10.29 -3.90 5.98
N PHE A 161 -9.17 -3.17 6.02
CA PHE A 161 -8.13 -3.42 7.01
C PHE A 161 -8.25 -2.52 8.23
N GLY A 162 -8.67 -1.26 8.04
CA GLY A 162 -8.71 -0.25 9.09
C GLY A 162 -10.07 -0.06 9.73
N ASN A 163 -11.15 -0.57 9.12
CA ASN A 163 -12.54 -0.22 9.44
C ASN A 163 -12.75 1.32 9.49
N ILE A 164 -12.05 2.05 8.63
CA ILE A 164 -12.09 3.52 8.57
C ILE A 164 -12.64 3.95 7.23
N GLU A 165 -13.74 4.70 7.27
CA GLU A 165 -14.33 5.30 6.08
C GLU A 165 -13.75 6.69 5.82
N VAL A 166 -13.10 6.83 4.66
CA VAL A 166 -12.55 8.11 4.21
C VAL A 166 -13.10 8.49 2.85
N SER A 167 -13.64 9.70 2.74
CA SER A 167 -14.06 10.28 1.46
C SER A 167 -12.88 10.48 0.50
N LEU A 168 -13.14 10.37 -0.81
CA LEU A 168 -12.15 10.69 -1.84
C LEU A 168 -11.66 12.15 -1.75
N GLY A 169 -12.54 13.09 -1.34
CA GLY A 169 -12.18 14.49 -1.16
C GLY A 169 -11.13 14.70 -0.07
N THR A 170 -11.20 13.95 1.03
CA THR A 170 -10.18 13.98 2.09
C THR A 170 -8.81 13.52 1.57
N LYS A 171 -8.78 12.55 0.68
CA LYS A 171 -7.54 12.05 0.05
C LYS A 171 -6.92 13.08 -0.87
N ASP A 172 -7.72 13.62 -1.79
CA ASP A 172 -7.26 14.65 -2.72
C ASP A 172 -6.79 15.91 -1.98
N ALA A 173 -7.51 16.35 -0.95
CA ALA A 173 -7.07 17.46 -0.09
C ALA A 173 -5.71 17.16 0.59
N THR A 174 -5.49 15.94 1.04
CA THR A 174 -4.22 15.52 1.66
C THR A 174 -3.09 15.49 0.64
N THR A 175 -3.32 14.93 -0.55
CA THR A 175 -2.34 14.92 -1.65
C THR A 175 -1.97 16.34 -2.07
N ARG A 176 -2.94 17.24 -2.23
CA ARG A 176 -2.69 18.65 -2.60
C ARG A 176 -1.83 19.37 -1.58
N ARG A 177 -2.10 19.18 -0.28
CA ARG A 177 -1.28 19.78 0.79
C ARG A 177 0.18 19.33 0.71
N VAL A 178 0.41 18.02 0.50
CA VAL A 178 1.77 17.48 0.34
C VAL A 178 2.43 18.04 -0.92
N ALA A 179 1.69 18.11 -2.03
CA ALA A 179 2.19 18.71 -3.26
C ALA A 179 2.60 20.17 -3.04
N SER A 180 1.74 20.98 -2.40
CA SER A 180 2.05 22.37 -2.07
C SER A 180 3.27 22.51 -1.16
N ALA A 181 3.43 21.64 -0.17
CA ALA A 181 4.59 21.67 0.73
C ALA A 181 5.92 21.34 0.02
N VAL A 182 5.88 20.46 -0.99
CA VAL A 182 7.08 20.00 -1.72
C VAL A 182 7.36 20.86 -2.98
N THR A 183 6.39 21.65 -3.42
CA THR A 183 6.49 22.50 -4.63
C THR A 183 7.72 23.42 -4.62
N PRO A 184 8.07 24.14 -3.53
CA PRO A 184 9.24 25.02 -3.52
C PRO A 184 10.55 24.27 -3.80
N GLN A 185 10.75 23.13 -3.15
CA GLN A 185 11.96 22.31 -3.28
C GLN A 185 12.08 21.70 -4.68
N VAL A 186 10.95 21.29 -5.27
CA VAL A 186 10.92 20.76 -6.64
C VAL A 186 11.22 21.87 -7.66
N SER A 187 10.74 23.09 -7.42
CA SER A 187 11.06 24.24 -8.27
C SER A 187 12.55 24.59 -8.21
N GLU A 188 13.12 24.65 -7.02
CA GLU A 188 14.56 24.88 -6.81
C GLU A 188 15.40 23.80 -7.52
N LEU A 189 15.06 22.52 -7.32
CA LEU A 189 15.74 21.41 -7.99
C LEU A 189 15.63 21.48 -9.52
N LYS A 190 14.48 21.94 -10.03
CA LYS A 190 14.23 22.12 -11.46
C LYS A 190 15.07 23.27 -12.04
N GLU A 191 15.24 24.36 -11.30
CA GLU A 191 16.10 25.48 -11.68
C GLU A 191 17.57 25.05 -11.70
N TRP A 192 18.04 24.42 -10.61
CA TRP A 192 19.38 23.84 -10.54
C TRP A 192 19.68 22.85 -11.69
N ALA A 193 18.72 21.98 -12.03
CA ALA A 193 18.87 21.05 -13.14
C ALA A 193 19.05 21.78 -14.48
N ARG A 194 18.36 22.90 -14.70
CA ARG A 194 18.49 23.70 -15.94
C ARG A 194 19.88 24.35 -16.04
N GLU A 195 20.37 24.91 -14.95
CA GLU A 195 21.68 25.57 -14.87
C GLU A 195 22.84 24.58 -15.01
N SER A 196 22.70 23.37 -14.45
CA SER A 196 23.71 22.30 -14.56
C SER A 196 23.71 21.60 -15.92
N THR A 197 22.60 21.66 -16.69
CA THR A 197 22.58 21.13 -18.07
C THR A 197 23.19 22.11 -19.08
N SER A 198 23.35 23.39 -18.74
CA SER A 198 24.16 24.33 -19.51
C SER A 198 25.65 24.14 -19.22
N CYS A 199 26.21 23.00 -19.62
CA CYS A 199 27.65 22.84 -19.71
C CYS A 199 28.13 23.56 -21.00
N PRO A 200 29.09 24.49 -20.93
CA PRO A 200 29.62 25.15 -22.13
C PRO A 200 30.32 24.10 -23.01
N ARG A 201 30.01 24.11 -24.31
CA ARG A 201 30.73 23.35 -25.35
C ARG A 201 32.14 23.89 -25.56
#